data_AF-A0A5C8AI17-F1
#
_entry.id   AF-A0A5C8AI17-F1
#
_cell.length_a   1.000
_cell.length_b   1.000
_cell.length_c   1.000
_cell.angle_alpha   90.00
_cell.angle_beta   90.00
_cell.angle_gamma   90.00
#
_symmetry.space_group_name_H-M   'P 1'
#
loop_
_entity.id
_entity.type
_entity.pdbx_description
1 polymer ?
#
loop_
_entity_poly.entity_id
_entity_poly.type
_entity_poly.pdbx_seq_one_letter_code
_entity_poly.pdbx_strand_id
1 'polypeptide(L)'
;MEKNIEIEGINPVELFGVNNINLAKIKSFFPKLKIMSRGNLISIAGDPEVMEVFEIKFQQILKYFHKFNHITENAIEQILFDDGTNPESNDGSEILVHGNGGVKIKAKTINQRKLVKAVNENDMVFAVGPAGTGKTYTAVALAVRALKAKEVKRIILTRPAVEAGENLGFLPGDMKEKLDPYMMPLYDALRDMIPPEKLADMIEVGIIEIAPLAFMRGRTLDKAFVILDEAQNATVMQMKMFLTRMGQTANFVITGDMS
;
A
#
# COMPACT_ATOMS: atom_id res chain seq x y z
N MET A 1 -8.30 -35.73 10.33
CA MET A 1 -8.78 -35.59 11.73
C MET A 1 -9.97 -34.64 11.76
N GLU A 2 -10.78 -34.64 12.81
CA GLU A 2 -11.88 -33.68 13.01
C GLU A 2 -11.70 -33.02 14.38
N LYS A 3 -11.97 -31.71 14.45
CA LYS A 3 -11.84 -30.92 15.68
C LYS A 3 -12.93 -29.85 15.74
N ASN A 4 -13.39 -29.59 16.95
CA ASN A 4 -14.43 -28.59 17.23
C ASN A 4 -13.83 -27.43 18.02
N ILE A 5 -14.21 -26.21 17.64
CA ILE A 5 -13.80 -24.94 18.24
C ILE A 5 -15.07 -24.23 18.69
N GLU A 6 -15.14 -23.88 19.96
CA GLU A 6 -16.25 -23.12 20.54
C GLU A 6 -15.95 -21.62 20.50
N ILE A 7 -16.97 -20.84 20.15
CA ILE A 7 -16.94 -19.37 20.04
C ILE A 7 -17.62 -18.83 21.29
N GLU A 8 -16.82 -18.31 22.22
CA GLU A 8 -17.32 -17.76 23.47
C GLU A 8 -17.48 -16.24 23.38
N GLY A 9 -18.58 -15.70 23.91
CA GLY A 9 -18.77 -14.26 24.08
C GLY A 9 -18.88 -13.43 22.79
N ILE A 10 -19.05 -14.07 21.63
CA ILE A 10 -19.23 -13.42 20.33
C ILE A 10 -20.50 -13.95 19.67
N ASN A 11 -21.32 -13.06 19.09
CA ASN A 11 -22.46 -13.45 18.27
C ASN A 11 -21.94 -14.03 16.92
N PRO A 12 -22.18 -15.31 16.61
CA PRO A 12 -21.68 -15.93 15.39
C PRO A 12 -22.16 -15.25 14.11
N VAL A 13 -23.35 -14.63 14.13
CA VAL A 13 -23.89 -13.89 12.97
C VAL A 13 -23.04 -12.65 12.66
N GLU A 14 -22.56 -11.95 13.68
CA GLU A 14 -21.71 -10.77 13.51
C GLU A 14 -20.30 -11.16 13.07
N LEU A 15 -19.79 -12.28 13.56
CA LEU A 15 -18.48 -12.80 13.16
C LEU A 15 -18.47 -13.31 11.71
N PHE A 16 -19.46 -14.14 11.35
CA PHE A 16 -19.55 -14.76 10.01
C PHE A 16 -20.16 -13.84 8.96
N GLY A 17 -20.76 -12.73 9.39
CA GLY A 17 -21.38 -11.75 8.52
C GLY A 17 -22.69 -12.26 7.90
N VAL A 18 -23.43 -11.32 7.32
CA VAL A 18 -24.69 -11.61 6.62
C VAL A 18 -24.42 -12.63 5.50
N ASN A 19 -25.28 -13.65 5.39
CA ASN A 19 -25.13 -14.75 4.44
C ASN A 19 -23.79 -15.52 4.54
N ASN A 20 -23.14 -15.49 5.71
CA ASN A 20 -21.84 -16.14 5.94
C ASN A 20 -20.70 -15.62 5.05
N ILE A 21 -20.74 -14.35 4.62
CA ILE A 21 -19.73 -13.77 3.71
C ILE A 21 -18.30 -13.87 4.28
N ASN A 22 -18.12 -13.57 5.57
CA ASN A 22 -16.83 -13.66 6.24
C ASN A 22 -16.38 -15.12 6.38
N LEU A 23 -17.31 -16.04 6.68
CA LEU A 23 -17.01 -17.46 6.78
C LEU A 23 -16.64 -18.06 5.41
N ALA A 24 -17.32 -17.66 4.34
CA ALA A 24 -17.00 -18.06 2.98
C ALA A 24 -15.59 -17.58 2.60
N LYS A 25 -15.21 -16.37 3.02
CA LYS A 25 -13.87 -15.85 2.86
C LYS A 25 -12.84 -16.67 3.64
N ILE A 26 -13.06 -16.94 4.93
CA ILE A 26 -12.17 -17.80 5.72
C ILE A 26 -11.99 -19.16 5.03
N LYS A 27 -13.07 -19.76 4.53
CA LYS A 27 -13.03 -21.03 3.78
C LYS A 27 -12.17 -20.96 2.53
N SER A 28 -12.16 -19.85 1.79
CA SER A 28 -11.36 -19.75 0.56
C SER A 28 -9.85 -19.81 0.80
N PHE A 29 -9.39 -19.48 2.01
CA PHE A 29 -7.97 -19.59 2.41
C PHE A 29 -7.56 -21.01 2.80
N PHE A 30 -8.53 -21.85 3.19
CA PHE A 30 -8.29 -23.23 3.60
C PHE A 30 -9.09 -24.21 2.73
N PRO A 31 -8.87 -24.23 1.39
CA PRO A 31 -9.65 -25.06 0.48
C PRO A 31 -9.49 -26.57 0.73
N LYS A 32 -8.42 -26.96 1.42
CA LYS A 32 -8.13 -28.34 1.82
C LYS A 32 -8.84 -28.77 3.12
N LEU A 33 -9.45 -27.84 3.85
CA LEU A 33 -10.20 -28.13 5.07
C LEU A 33 -11.70 -28.13 4.79
N LYS A 34 -12.40 -29.10 5.38
CA LYS A 34 -13.85 -29.07 5.51
C LYS A 34 -14.20 -28.27 6.76
N ILE A 35 -14.73 -27.06 6.57
CA ILE A 35 -15.11 -26.15 7.65
C ILE A 35 -16.64 -26.03 7.70
N MET A 36 -17.23 -26.29 8.87
CA MET A 36 -18.66 -26.20 9.13
C MET A 36 -18.91 -25.34 10.36
N SER A 37 -19.97 -24.52 10.34
CA SER A 37 -20.37 -23.69 11.48
C SER A 37 -21.80 -24.02 11.88
N ARG A 38 -22.04 -24.22 13.17
CA ARG A 38 -23.38 -24.44 13.73
C ARG A 38 -23.50 -23.71 15.07
N GLY A 39 -24.24 -22.61 15.09
CA GLY A 39 -24.32 -21.74 16.26
C GLY A 39 -22.94 -21.24 16.66
N ASN A 40 -22.56 -21.48 17.92
CA ASN A 40 -21.27 -21.06 18.47
C ASN A 40 -20.13 -22.06 18.20
N LEU A 41 -20.36 -23.09 17.39
CA LEU A 41 -19.40 -24.17 17.21
C LEU A 41 -18.92 -24.22 15.75
N ILE A 42 -17.60 -24.22 15.57
CA ILE A 42 -16.94 -24.49 14.30
C ILE A 42 -16.33 -25.89 14.33
N SER A 43 -16.66 -26.71 13.35
CA SER A 43 -16.05 -28.00 13.11
C SER A 43 -15.11 -27.90 11.91
N ILE A 44 -13.86 -28.31 12.10
CA ILE A 44 -12.85 -28.39 11.05
C ILE A 44 -12.40 -29.84 10.87
N ALA A 45 -12.29 -30.28 9.62
CA ALA A 45 -11.76 -31.61 9.31
C ALA A 45 -10.84 -31.56 8.09
N GLY A 46 -9.68 -32.22 8.19
CA GLY A 46 -8.69 -32.28 7.13
C GLY A 46 -7.31 -32.69 7.60
N ASP A 47 -6.30 -32.13 6.93
CA ASP A 47 -4.88 -32.28 7.20
C ASP A 47 -4.51 -31.63 8.55
N PRO A 48 -3.88 -32.35 9.50
CA PRO A 48 -3.51 -31.82 10.81
C PRO A 48 -2.66 -30.54 10.76
N GLU A 49 -1.70 -30.42 9.84
CA GLU A 49 -0.82 -29.25 9.74
C GLU A 49 -1.63 -28.01 9.31
N VAL A 50 -2.54 -28.20 8.37
CA VAL A 50 -3.42 -27.12 7.89
C VAL A 50 -4.46 -26.74 8.95
N MET A 51 -4.94 -27.72 9.74
CA MET A 51 -5.85 -27.48 10.87
C MET A 51 -5.18 -26.64 11.97
N GLU A 52 -3.91 -26.88 12.27
CA GLU A 52 -3.15 -26.10 13.25
C GLU A 52 -3.00 -24.63 12.82
N VAL A 53 -2.66 -24.40 11.55
CA VAL A 53 -2.60 -23.04 10.97
C VAL A 53 -3.97 -22.37 11.03
N PHE A 54 -5.05 -23.09 10.69
CA PHE A 54 -6.41 -22.57 10.80
C PHE A 54 -6.72 -22.10 12.22
N GLU A 55 -6.40 -22.90 13.24
CA GLU A 55 -6.67 -22.56 14.62
C GLU A 55 -5.95 -21.30 15.08
N ILE A 56 -4.66 -21.16 14.76
CA ILE A 56 -3.88 -19.96 15.08
C ILE A 56 -4.55 -18.73 14.46
N LYS A 57 -4.92 -18.81 13.18
CA LYS A 57 -5.59 -17.73 12.47
C LYS A 57 -6.98 -17.41 13.00
N PHE A 58 -7.75 -18.44 13.29
CA PHE A 58 -9.10 -18.29 13.80
C PHE A 58 -9.08 -17.65 15.20
N GLN A 59 -8.13 -18.01 16.04
CA GLN A 59 -7.92 -17.35 17.34
C GLN A 59 -7.54 -15.87 17.21
N GLN A 60 -6.72 -15.51 16.21
CA GLN A 60 -6.41 -14.11 15.92
C GLN A 60 -7.66 -13.32 15.48
N ILE A 61 -8.54 -13.94 14.67
CA ILE A 61 -9.83 -13.38 14.26
C ILE A 61 -10.72 -13.13 15.49
N LEU A 62 -10.85 -14.12 16.39
CA LEU A 62 -11.64 -13.98 17.62
C LEU A 62 -11.09 -12.86 18.52
N LYS A 63 -9.76 -12.79 18.71
CA LYS A 63 -9.11 -11.72 19.48
C LYS A 63 -9.37 -10.33 18.89
N TYR A 64 -9.29 -10.19 17.56
CA TYR A 64 -9.61 -8.94 16.89
C TYR A 64 -11.06 -8.54 17.15
N PHE A 65 -11.99 -9.48 16.99
CA PHE A 65 -13.40 -9.22 17.22
C PHE A 65 -13.68 -8.81 18.67
N HIS A 66 -13.11 -9.50 19.66
CA HIS A 66 -13.27 -9.10 21.08
C HIS A 66 -12.77 -7.68 21.36
N LYS A 67 -11.70 -7.24 20.69
CA LYS A 67 -11.12 -5.92 20.90
C LYS A 67 -11.94 -4.79 20.28
N PHE A 68 -12.51 -5.01 19.09
CA PHE A 68 -13.15 -3.96 18.30
C PHE A 68 -14.67 -4.10 18.21
N ASN A 69 -15.23 -5.21 18.67
CA ASN A 69 -16.65 -5.59 18.57
C ASN A 69 -17.21 -5.55 17.13
N HIS A 70 -16.33 -5.64 16.13
CA HIS A 70 -16.65 -5.75 14.71
C HIS A 70 -15.45 -6.33 13.96
N ILE A 71 -15.70 -6.93 12.80
CA ILE A 71 -14.64 -7.35 11.87
C ILE A 71 -15.09 -7.15 10.43
N THR A 72 -14.18 -6.63 9.60
CA THR A 72 -14.42 -6.42 8.16
C THR A 72 -13.72 -7.50 7.34
N GLU A 73 -14.16 -7.71 6.10
CA GLU A 73 -13.51 -8.66 5.18
C GLU A 73 -12.00 -8.37 5.03
N ASN A 74 -11.62 -7.09 4.91
CA ASN A 74 -10.22 -6.68 4.85
C ASN A 74 -9.43 -7.06 6.10
N ALA A 75 -10.03 -6.97 7.29
CA ALA A 75 -9.38 -7.37 8.53
C ALA A 75 -9.18 -8.90 8.59
N ILE A 76 -10.15 -9.67 8.10
CA ILE A 76 -10.05 -11.13 7.99
C ILE A 76 -8.92 -11.52 7.03
N GLU A 77 -8.88 -10.93 5.84
CA GLU A 77 -7.78 -11.17 4.89
C GLU A 77 -6.42 -10.83 5.51
N GLN A 78 -6.32 -9.71 6.24
CA GLN A 78 -5.10 -9.32 6.93
C GLN A 78 -4.65 -10.34 7.98
N ILE A 79 -5.59 -10.91 8.72
CA ILE A 79 -5.24 -11.93 9.72
C ILE A 79 -4.81 -13.23 9.02
N LEU A 80 -5.52 -13.64 7.97
CA LEU A 80 -5.30 -14.91 7.28
C LEU A 80 -3.99 -14.96 6.47
N PHE A 81 -3.55 -13.85 5.89
CA PHE A 81 -2.31 -13.76 5.09
C PHE A 81 -1.03 -13.48 5.90
N ASP A 82 -1.12 -13.35 7.23
CA ASP A 82 0.03 -13.03 8.07
C ASP A 82 0.85 -14.29 8.45
N ASP A 83 2.04 -14.51 7.89
CA ASP A 83 2.77 -15.80 8.08
C ASP A 83 3.47 -15.98 9.45
N GLY A 84 3.13 -15.17 10.47
CA GLY A 84 3.39 -15.54 11.86
C GLY A 84 4.84 -15.44 12.36
N THR A 85 5.71 -14.62 11.76
CA THR A 85 7.05 -14.33 12.31
C THR A 85 7.01 -13.16 13.30
N ASN A 86 6.50 -13.43 14.52
CA ASN A 86 6.76 -12.81 15.84
C ASN A 86 5.50 -12.46 16.65
N PRO A 87 5.24 -13.16 17.78
CA PRO A 87 4.14 -12.85 18.69
C PRO A 87 4.37 -11.69 19.68
N GLU A 88 5.52 -10.99 19.67
CA GLU A 88 5.88 -10.03 20.74
C GLU A 88 6.32 -8.62 20.30
N SER A 89 5.76 -8.05 19.22
CA SER A 89 5.98 -6.63 18.94
C SER A 89 4.68 -5.90 18.64
N ASN A 90 4.38 -4.87 19.44
CA ASN A 90 3.41 -3.81 19.16
C ASN A 90 3.24 -3.55 17.65
N ASP A 91 2.12 -4.00 17.09
CA ASP A 91 1.59 -3.65 15.76
C ASP A 91 2.43 -4.04 14.52
N GLY A 92 3.58 -4.73 14.66
CA GLY A 92 4.33 -5.44 13.58
C GLY A 92 4.69 -4.66 12.30
N SER A 93 4.27 -3.42 12.17
CA SER A 93 4.43 -2.57 11.01
C SER A 93 5.62 -1.66 11.24
N GLU A 94 6.63 -1.84 10.40
CA GLU A 94 7.81 -0.97 10.35
C GLU A 94 7.36 0.50 10.24
N ILE A 95 7.95 1.37 11.07
CA ILE A 95 7.78 2.81 10.92
C ILE A 95 8.60 3.25 9.72
N LEU A 96 7.92 3.71 8.68
CA LEU A 96 8.56 4.18 7.46
C LEU A 96 9.11 5.59 7.66
N VAL A 97 8.29 6.48 8.21
CA VAL A 97 8.64 7.90 8.40
C VAL A 97 8.02 8.42 9.69
N HIS A 98 8.78 9.22 10.43
CA HIS A 98 8.23 10.14 11.41
C HIS A 98 7.84 11.44 10.69
N GLY A 99 6.53 11.64 10.54
CA GLY A 99 5.94 12.81 9.91
C GLY A 99 5.83 14.01 10.86
N ASN A 100 5.03 14.98 10.46
CA ASN A 100 4.84 16.22 11.22
C ASN A 100 4.19 15.94 12.59
N GLY A 101 4.60 16.68 13.62
CA GLY A 101 4.09 16.48 14.99
C GLY A 101 4.42 15.11 15.60
N GLY A 102 5.37 14.35 15.04
CA GLY A 102 5.74 13.03 15.53
C GLY A 102 4.81 11.89 15.09
N VAL A 103 3.89 12.17 14.15
CA VAL A 103 2.99 11.15 13.58
C VAL A 103 3.81 10.03 12.94
N LYS A 104 3.55 8.79 13.36
CA LYS A 104 4.23 7.60 12.83
C LYS A 104 3.52 7.12 11.58
N ILE A 105 4.18 7.21 10.44
CA ILE A 105 3.69 6.69 9.16
C ILE A 105 4.21 5.27 8.99
N LYS A 106 3.30 4.32 8.79
CA LYS A 106 3.58 2.89 8.75
C LYS A 106 2.84 2.20 7.60
N ALA A 107 3.33 1.05 7.17
CA ALA A 107 2.60 0.14 6.31
C ALA A 107 1.50 -0.60 7.10
N LYS A 108 0.26 -0.13 6.99
CA LYS A 108 -0.89 -0.62 7.74
C LYS A 108 -1.39 -1.97 7.21
N THR A 109 -1.45 -2.12 5.89
CA THR A 109 -1.98 -3.33 5.25
C THR A 109 -0.87 -4.28 4.83
N ILE A 110 -1.21 -5.55 4.61
CA ILE A 110 -0.24 -6.54 4.09
C ILE A 110 0.30 -6.13 2.73
N ASN A 111 -0.54 -5.61 1.84
CA ASN A 111 -0.09 -5.19 0.52
C ASN A 111 0.88 -4.00 0.61
N GLN A 112 0.70 -3.10 1.58
CA GLN A 112 1.68 -2.06 1.88
C GLN A 112 2.98 -2.66 2.43
N ARG A 113 2.92 -3.66 3.33
CA ARG A 113 4.12 -4.36 3.81
C ARG A 113 4.86 -5.10 2.69
N LYS A 114 4.14 -5.73 1.77
CA LYS A 114 4.69 -6.36 0.57
C LYS A 114 5.37 -5.33 -0.34
N LEU A 115 4.74 -4.16 -0.52
CA LEU A 115 5.35 -3.05 -1.26
C LEU A 115 6.65 -2.58 -0.60
N VAL A 116 6.67 -2.38 0.72
CA VAL A 116 7.88 -2.02 1.48
C VAL A 116 8.99 -3.05 1.26
N LYS A 117 8.68 -4.33 1.42
CA LYS A 117 9.64 -5.42 1.20
C LYS A 117 10.17 -5.42 -0.23
N ALA A 118 9.29 -5.33 -1.24
CA ALA A 118 9.68 -5.33 -2.63
C ALA A 118 10.61 -4.15 -2.98
N VAL A 119 10.35 -2.96 -2.44
CA VAL A 119 11.19 -1.76 -2.64
C VAL A 119 12.55 -1.89 -1.97
N ASN A 120 12.64 -2.58 -0.83
CA ASN A 120 13.92 -2.83 -0.17
C ASN A 120 14.78 -3.85 -0.94
N GLU A 121 14.17 -4.78 -1.67
CA GLU A 121 14.84 -5.89 -2.34
C GLU A 121 15.12 -5.62 -3.83
N ASN A 122 14.47 -4.63 -4.43
CA ASN A 122 14.51 -4.39 -5.87
C ASN A 122 14.64 -2.90 -6.19
N ASP A 123 15.44 -2.60 -7.21
CA ASP A 123 15.62 -1.22 -7.67
C ASP A 123 14.41 -0.70 -8.47
N MET A 124 13.58 -1.57 -9.04
CA MET A 124 12.36 -1.20 -9.76
C MET A 124 11.18 -2.06 -9.33
N VAL A 125 10.08 -1.42 -8.90
CA VAL A 125 8.88 -2.09 -8.40
C VAL A 125 7.62 -1.54 -9.08
N PHE A 126 6.78 -2.44 -9.58
CA PHE A 126 5.43 -2.13 -10.04
C PHE A 126 4.42 -2.47 -8.96
N ALA A 127 3.73 -1.47 -8.44
CA ALA A 127 2.71 -1.58 -7.41
C ALA A 127 1.33 -1.34 -8.03
N VAL A 128 0.67 -2.42 -8.45
CA VAL A 128 -0.64 -2.37 -9.09
C VAL A 128 -1.72 -2.77 -8.11
N GLY A 129 -2.79 -1.98 -8.03
CA GLY A 129 -3.98 -2.32 -7.26
C GLY A 129 -5.00 -1.18 -7.24
N PRO A 130 -6.20 -1.44 -6.68
CA PRO A 130 -7.29 -0.47 -6.69
C PRO A 130 -6.93 0.89 -6.08
N ALA A 131 -7.63 1.94 -6.50
CA ALA A 131 -7.63 3.25 -5.84
C ALA A 131 -7.94 3.13 -4.34
N GLY A 132 -7.35 4.01 -3.53
CA GLY A 132 -7.57 4.03 -2.07
C GLY A 132 -6.81 2.98 -1.26
N THR A 133 -6.03 2.10 -1.88
CA THR A 133 -5.22 1.07 -1.18
C THR A 133 -3.93 1.60 -0.54
N GLY A 134 -3.61 2.89 -0.75
CA GLY A 134 -2.44 3.56 -0.18
C GLY A 134 -1.11 3.23 -0.85
N LYS A 135 -1.12 2.68 -2.08
CA LYS A 135 0.08 2.37 -2.88
C LYS A 135 0.99 3.59 -3.06
N THR A 136 0.44 4.70 -3.55
CA THR A 136 1.17 5.96 -3.79
C THR A 136 1.67 6.56 -2.50
N TYR A 137 0.82 6.64 -1.47
CA TYR A 137 1.20 7.18 -0.16
C TYR A 137 2.36 6.41 0.49
N THR A 138 2.31 5.08 0.41
CA THR A 138 3.38 4.20 0.94
C THR A 138 4.67 4.39 0.13
N ALA A 139 4.59 4.51 -1.20
CA ALA A 139 5.75 4.78 -2.04
C ALA A 139 6.39 6.13 -1.71
N VAL A 140 5.60 7.19 -1.50
CA VAL A 140 6.11 8.51 -1.08
C VAL A 140 6.78 8.43 0.29
N ALA A 141 6.21 7.68 1.24
CA ALA A 141 6.84 7.45 2.55
C ALA A 141 8.20 6.77 2.41
N LEU A 142 8.32 5.76 1.56
CA LEU A 142 9.58 5.07 1.28
C LEU A 142 10.61 6.01 0.63
N ALA A 143 10.19 6.86 -0.29
CA ALA A 143 11.05 7.86 -0.92
C ALA A 143 11.60 8.87 0.11
N VAL A 144 10.74 9.38 0.99
CA VAL A 144 11.14 10.30 2.07
C VAL A 144 12.07 9.61 3.07
N ARG A 145 11.83 8.33 3.38
CA ARG A 145 12.73 7.52 4.23
C ARG A 145 14.12 7.43 3.61
N ALA A 146 14.21 7.03 2.34
CA ALA A 146 15.48 6.91 1.61
C ALA A 146 16.23 8.24 1.53
N LEU A 147 15.52 9.35 1.30
CA LEU A 147 16.11 10.69 1.27
C LEU A 147 16.66 11.09 2.65
N LYS A 148 15.89 10.87 3.73
CA LYS A 148 16.34 11.16 5.12
C LYS A 148 17.54 10.28 5.52
N ALA A 149 17.59 9.03 5.05
CA ALA A 149 18.69 8.09 5.23
C ALA A 149 19.92 8.40 4.35
N LYS A 150 19.83 9.39 3.45
CA LYS A 150 20.87 9.76 2.47
C LYS A 150 21.23 8.65 1.48
N GLU A 151 20.34 7.68 1.29
CA GLU A 151 20.46 6.62 0.28
C GLU A 151 20.29 7.20 -1.13
N VAL A 152 19.40 8.19 -1.26
CA VAL A 152 19.20 8.99 -2.47
C VAL A 152 19.47 10.46 -2.21
N LYS A 153 19.78 11.21 -3.26
CA LYS A 153 20.02 12.67 -3.19
C LYS A 153 18.77 13.50 -3.48
N ARG A 154 17.78 12.92 -4.16
CA ARG A 154 16.55 13.61 -4.58
C ARG A 154 15.39 12.64 -4.73
N ILE A 155 14.18 13.17 -4.65
CA ILE A 155 12.93 12.48 -4.94
C ILE A 155 12.34 13.11 -6.20
N ILE A 156 11.86 12.28 -7.13
CA ILE A 156 11.18 12.74 -8.34
C ILE A 156 9.81 12.06 -8.37
N LEU A 157 8.75 12.84 -8.23
CA LEU A 157 7.38 12.38 -8.35
C LEU A 157 6.84 12.83 -9.69
N THR A 158 6.35 11.88 -10.48
CA THR A 158 5.82 12.16 -11.80
C THR A 158 4.52 11.43 -12.03
N ARG A 159 3.67 12.04 -12.85
CA ARG A 159 2.38 11.47 -13.25
C ARG A 159 2.12 11.79 -14.73
N PRO A 160 1.52 10.86 -15.50
CA PRO A 160 1.10 11.15 -16.87
C PRO A 160 0.06 12.27 -16.85
N ALA A 161 0.14 13.19 -17.81
CA ALA A 161 -0.94 14.14 -18.00
C ALA A 161 -2.19 13.36 -18.42
N VAL A 162 -3.30 13.56 -17.73
CA VAL A 162 -4.60 13.01 -18.10
C VAL A 162 -5.39 14.15 -18.73
N GLU A 163 -5.78 14.01 -19.99
CA GLU A 163 -6.77 14.90 -20.59
C GLU A 163 -8.13 14.56 -19.98
N ALA A 164 -8.52 15.26 -18.91
CA ALA A 164 -9.83 15.13 -18.30
C ALA A 164 -10.92 15.82 -19.15
N GLY A 165 -11.07 15.40 -20.41
CA GLY A 165 -12.07 15.92 -21.35
C GLY A 165 -11.85 17.36 -21.85
N GLU A 166 -11.06 18.17 -21.16
CA GLU A 166 -10.61 19.49 -21.61
C GLU A 166 -9.11 19.43 -21.94
N ASN A 167 -8.72 19.92 -23.13
CA ASN A 167 -7.30 20.05 -23.45
C ASN A 167 -6.64 20.96 -22.40
N LEU A 168 -5.50 20.56 -21.85
CA LEU A 168 -4.69 21.36 -20.92
C LEU A 168 -4.42 22.80 -21.42
N GLY A 169 -4.57 23.06 -22.72
CA GLY A 169 -4.52 24.39 -23.32
C GLY A 169 -5.62 25.37 -22.84
N PHE A 170 -6.76 24.91 -22.32
CA PHE A 170 -7.94 25.75 -22.03
C PHE A 170 -8.05 26.28 -20.59
N LEU A 171 -7.33 25.70 -19.63
CA LEU A 171 -7.32 26.26 -18.27
C LEU A 171 -6.58 27.62 -18.29
N PRO A 172 -7.06 28.69 -17.64
CA PRO A 172 -6.31 29.93 -17.50
C PRO A 172 -5.11 29.76 -16.56
N GLY A 173 -4.03 30.52 -16.75
CA GLY A 173 -2.81 30.47 -15.91
C GLY A 173 -1.55 29.97 -16.62
N ASP A 174 -0.43 29.95 -15.91
CA ASP A 174 0.82 29.37 -16.41
C ASP A 174 0.73 27.83 -16.50
N MET A 175 1.66 27.18 -17.22
CA MET A 175 1.59 25.73 -17.42
C MET A 175 1.66 24.94 -16.10
N LYS A 176 2.27 25.51 -15.06
CA LYS A 176 2.42 24.90 -13.73
C LYS A 176 1.10 24.96 -12.96
N GLU A 177 0.45 26.13 -12.92
CA GLU A 177 -0.86 26.36 -12.31
C GLU A 177 -1.95 25.43 -12.88
N LYS A 178 -1.88 25.09 -14.17
CA LYS A 178 -2.83 24.15 -14.81
C LYS A 178 -2.61 22.68 -14.44
N LEU A 179 -1.37 22.31 -14.11
CA LEU A 179 -0.98 20.93 -13.78
C LEU A 179 -1.07 20.63 -12.28
N ASP A 180 -0.97 21.67 -11.45
CA ASP A 180 -0.97 21.58 -9.99
C ASP A 180 -2.17 20.80 -9.41
N PRO A 181 -3.43 20.93 -9.90
CA PRO A 181 -4.55 20.15 -9.37
C PRO A 181 -4.35 18.62 -9.49
N TYR A 182 -3.72 18.15 -10.56
CA TYR A 182 -3.47 16.72 -10.79
C TYR A 182 -2.32 16.18 -9.94
N MET A 183 -1.41 17.05 -9.54
CA MET A 183 -0.26 16.71 -8.69
C MET A 183 -0.56 16.89 -7.19
N MET A 184 -1.67 17.56 -6.84
CA MET A 184 -2.03 17.87 -5.46
C MET A 184 -1.97 16.66 -4.48
N PRO A 185 -2.42 15.44 -4.85
CA PRO A 185 -2.29 14.28 -3.97
C PRO A 185 -0.84 13.94 -3.58
N LEU A 186 0.11 14.22 -4.47
CA LEU A 186 1.55 14.01 -4.22
C LEU A 186 2.09 15.09 -3.27
N TYR A 187 1.66 16.34 -3.42
CA TYR A 187 1.99 17.43 -2.50
C TYR A 187 1.45 17.14 -1.10
N ASP A 188 0.20 16.70 -0.98
CA ASP A 188 -0.43 16.42 0.31
C ASP A 188 0.26 15.25 1.03
N ALA A 189 0.61 14.18 0.31
CA ALA A 189 1.37 13.08 0.88
C ALA A 189 2.74 13.53 1.44
N LEU A 190 3.43 14.43 0.75
CA LEU A 190 4.70 14.98 1.23
C LEU A 190 4.51 15.89 2.45
N ARG A 191 3.44 16.69 2.49
CA ARG A 191 3.12 17.58 3.62
C ARG A 191 2.80 16.82 4.91
N ASP A 192 2.32 15.59 4.83
CA ASP A 192 2.18 14.74 6.02
C ASP A 192 3.54 14.34 6.62
N MET A 193 4.57 14.24 5.76
CA MET A 193 5.87 13.62 6.07
C MET A 193 6.99 14.63 6.35
N ILE A 194 6.85 15.85 5.82
CA ILE A 194 7.85 16.91 5.83
C ILE A 194 7.18 18.23 6.25
N PRO A 195 7.79 19.01 7.17
CA PRO A 195 7.25 20.31 7.56
C PRO A 195 7.08 21.24 6.35
N PRO A 196 6.00 22.02 6.24
CA PRO A 196 5.70 22.83 5.06
C PRO A 196 6.84 23.74 4.59
N GLU A 197 7.51 24.44 5.51
CA GLU A 197 8.64 25.32 5.20
C GLU A 197 9.81 24.54 4.58
N LYS A 198 10.21 23.43 5.21
CA LYS A 198 11.28 22.57 4.68
C LYS A 198 10.91 21.95 3.34
N LEU A 199 9.65 21.56 3.17
CA LEU A 199 9.18 20.99 1.92
C LEU A 199 9.27 22.05 0.79
N ALA A 200 8.87 23.29 1.07
CA ALA A 200 9.00 24.39 0.11
C ALA A 200 10.46 24.60 -0.30
N ASP A 201 11.38 24.68 0.66
CA ASP A 201 12.82 24.83 0.40
C ASP A 201 13.35 23.67 -0.46
N MET A 202 13.00 22.43 -0.11
CA MET A 202 13.42 21.22 -0.83
C MET A 202 12.92 21.19 -2.27
N ILE A 203 11.72 21.72 -2.53
CA ILE A 203 11.16 21.84 -3.87
C ILE A 203 11.88 22.94 -4.65
N GLU A 204 12.11 24.10 -4.03
CA GLU A 204 12.79 25.25 -4.66
C GLU A 204 14.21 24.89 -5.11
N VAL A 205 14.98 24.20 -4.26
CA VAL A 205 16.35 23.78 -4.58
C VAL A 205 16.43 22.48 -5.40
N GLY A 206 15.28 21.87 -5.74
CA GLY A 206 15.20 20.69 -6.60
C GLY A 206 15.60 19.36 -5.95
N ILE A 207 15.60 19.27 -4.61
CA ILE A 207 15.74 18.00 -3.89
C ILE A 207 14.48 17.15 -4.04
N ILE A 208 13.30 17.79 -4.06
CA ILE A 208 12.02 17.14 -4.38
C ILE A 208 11.48 17.78 -5.64
N GLU A 209 11.34 16.99 -6.70
CA GLU A 209 10.77 17.45 -7.96
C GLU A 209 9.40 16.79 -8.17
N ILE A 210 8.39 17.60 -8.46
CA ILE A 210 7.05 17.13 -8.82
C ILE A 210 6.75 17.69 -10.19
N ALA A 211 6.69 16.81 -11.20
CA ALA A 211 6.59 17.24 -12.58
C ALA A 211 5.83 16.23 -13.45
N PRO A 212 5.24 16.65 -14.58
CA PRO A 212 4.61 15.74 -15.52
C PRO A 212 5.60 14.76 -16.14
N LEU A 213 5.10 13.59 -16.57
CA LEU A 213 5.92 12.54 -17.20
C LEU A 213 6.74 13.01 -18.40
N ALA A 214 6.24 13.99 -19.16
CA ALA A 214 6.95 14.54 -20.31
C ALA A 214 8.30 15.16 -19.94
N PHE A 215 8.47 15.68 -18.73
CA PHE A 215 9.70 16.32 -18.24
C PHE A 215 10.81 15.31 -17.95
N MET A 216 10.50 14.01 -17.94
CA MET A 216 11.50 12.95 -17.77
C MET A 216 12.28 12.67 -19.06
N ARG A 217 11.80 13.15 -20.21
CA ARG A 217 12.42 12.90 -21.52
C ARG A 217 13.87 13.39 -21.56
N GLY A 218 14.76 12.54 -22.07
CA GLY A 218 16.18 12.90 -22.25
C GLY A 218 16.99 12.95 -20.96
N ARG A 219 16.39 12.66 -19.80
CA ARG A 219 17.11 12.65 -18.51
C ARG A 219 17.71 11.28 -18.23
N THR A 220 18.72 11.26 -17.38
CA THR A 220 19.16 10.07 -16.64
C THR A 220 18.90 10.37 -15.17
N LEU A 221 18.04 9.56 -14.56
CA LEU A 221 17.60 9.75 -13.18
C LEU A 221 18.44 8.85 -12.30
N ASP A 222 19.63 9.33 -11.92
CA ASP A 222 20.55 8.63 -11.01
C ASP A 222 20.51 9.24 -9.59
N LYS A 223 20.90 8.45 -8.58
CA LYS A 223 20.88 8.81 -7.15
C LYS A 223 19.55 9.41 -6.71
N ALA A 224 18.45 8.87 -7.24
CA ALA A 224 17.11 9.42 -7.08
C ALA A 224 16.13 8.31 -6.73
N PHE A 225 15.15 8.64 -5.88
CA PHE A 225 13.96 7.83 -5.70
C PHE A 225 12.86 8.40 -6.61
N VAL A 226 12.44 7.64 -7.61
CA VAL A 226 11.53 8.08 -8.66
C VAL A 226 10.21 7.35 -8.54
N ILE A 227 9.11 8.08 -8.50
CA ILE A 227 7.76 7.51 -8.46
C ILE A 227 6.99 7.95 -9.70
N LEU A 228 6.52 6.97 -10.48
CA LEU A 228 5.50 7.20 -11.50
C LEU A 228 4.14 6.83 -10.91
N ASP A 229 3.36 7.84 -10.55
CA ASP A 229 2.00 7.68 -10.06
C ASP A 229 1.01 7.54 -11.22
N GLU A 230 -0.06 6.78 -11.00
CA GLU A 230 -1.19 6.66 -11.93
C GLU A 230 -0.76 6.24 -13.34
N ALA A 231 0.15 5.27 -13.37
CA ALA A 231 0.84 4.76 -14.54
C ALA A 231 -0.10 4.13 -15.59
N GLN A 232 -1.31 3.74 -15.20
CA GLN A 232 -2.32 3.24 -16.14
C GLN A 232 -2.76 4.29 -17.16
N ASN A 233 -2.55 5.57 -16.86
CA ASN A 233 -2.81 6.67 -17.79
C ASN A 233 -1.64 6.91 -18.77
N ALA A 234 -0.52 6.20 -18.64
CA ALA A 234 0.61 6.32 -19.55
C ALA A 234 0.41 5.44 -20.80
N THR A 235 0.74 5.98 -21.96
CA THR A 235 0.88 5.17 -23.17
C THR A 235 2.08 4.23 -23.06
N VAL A 236 2.08 3.15 -23.84
CA VAL A 236 3.23 2.23 -23.95
C VAL A 236 4.52 2.97 -24.32
N MET A 237 4.43 3.98 -25.19
CA MET A 237 5.58 4.79 -25.60
C MET A 237 6.13 5.63 -24.44
N GLN A 238 5.25 6.27 -23.66
CA GLN A 238 5.64 7.02 -22.46
C GLN A 238 6.25 6.11 -21.39
N MET A 239 5.70 4.91 -21.19
CA MET A 239 6.26 3.92 -20.28
C MET A 239 7.68 3.51 -20.70
N LYS A 240 7.88 3.13 -21.98
CA LYS A 240 9.22 2.82 -22.52
C LYS A 240 10.20 3.99 -22.37
N MET A 241 9.74 5.20 -22.65
CA MET A 241 10.53 6.41 -22.47
C MET A 241 10.97 6.55 -21.01
N PHE A 242 10.05 6.39 -20.06
CA PHE A 242 10.29 6.55 -18.63
C PHE A 242 11.22 5.48 -18.04
N LEU A 243 10.96 4.19 -18.32
CA LEU A 243 11.77 3.10 -17.76
C LEU A 243 13.23 3.17 -18.20
N THR A 244 13.50 3.66 -19.42
CA THR A 244 14.87 3.86 -19.92
C THR A 244 15.58 5.08 -19.32
N ARG A 245 14.94 5.85 -18.44
CA ARG A 245 15.59 6.96 -17.72
C ARG A 245 16.28 6.51 -16.43
N MET A 246 16.07 5.26 -15.99
CA MET A 246 16.61 4.76 -14.73
C MET A 246 18.14 4.76 -14.73
N GLY A 247 18.73 5.48 -13.77
CA GLY A 247 20.16 5.45 -13.49
C GLY A 247 20.57 4.22 -12.69
N GLN A 248 21.88 3.96 -12.59
CA GLN A 248 22.41 2.76 -11.94
C GLN A 248 22.11 2.69 -10.44
N THR A 249 21.97 3.84 -9.77
CA THR A 249 21.75 3.92 -8.32
C THR A 249 20.39 4.55 -7.98
N ALA A 250 19.41 4.30 -8.86
CA ALA A 250 18.08 4.85 -8.72
C ALA A 250 17.10 3.78 -8.26
N ASN A 251 16.11 4.20 -7.46
CA ASN A 251 14.99 3.35 -7.08
C ASN A 251 13.73 3.86 -7.77
N PHE A 252 13.03 2.99 -8.48
CA PHE A 252 11.82 3.31 -9.25
C PHE A 252 10.62 2.59 -8.65
N VAL A 253 9.56 3.33 -8.35
CA VAL A 253 8.27 2.75 -7.96
C VAL A 253 7.20 3.24 -8.92
N ILE A 254 6.62 2.32 -9.68
CA ILE A 254 5.56 2.60 -10.64
C ILE A 254 4.26 2.13 -10.02
N THR A 255 3.35 3.06 -9.73
CA THR A 255 2.06 2.74 -9.14
C THR A 255 0.95 2.93 -10.16
N GLY A 256 -0.08 2.08 -10.12
CA GLY A 256 -1.20 2.21 -11.03
C GLY A 256 -2.38 1.34 -10.65
N ASP A 257 -3.46 1.48 -11.40
CA ASP A 257 -4.68 0.70 -11.25
C ASP A 257 -5.02 -0.02 -12.57
N MET A 258 -5.38 -1.30 -12.50
CA MET A 258 -5.77 -2.11 -13.66
C MET A 258 -7.27 -2.44 -13.67
N SER A 259 -8.03 -1.96 -12.67
CA SER A 259 -9.48 -2.18 -12.58
C SER A 259 -10.27 -1.40 -13.62
#